data_AF-A0A2N0WEC3-F1
#
_entry.id   AF-A0A2N0WEC3-F1
#
_cell.length_a   1.000
_cell.length_b   1.000
_cell.length_c   1.000
_cell.angle_alpha   90.00
_cell.angle_beta   90.00
_cell.angle_gamma   90.00
#
_symmetry.space_group_name_H-M   'P 1'
#
loop_
_entity.id
_entity.type
_entity.pdbx_description
1 polymer ?
#
loop_
_entity_poly.entity_id
_entity_poly.type
_entity_poly.pdbx_seq_one_letter_code
_entity_poly.pdbx_strand_id
1 'polypeptide(L)'
;MKREIGQLILKQIVLFSFVLAGCSSPTNEKSKTVQDVELGKITYSRLDGISGDLFSFEMMTKNNLSDLYLKENYKYSHFKCTPIQDYVVVGSVSIDEEHVEHEMYISSGSFKVCEDESMNTCLRKTQIEALLTDNLSCRLVVGGLFKKSKVIADSIVITRDSILESKNL
;
A
#
# COMPACT_ATOMS: atom_id res chain seq x y z
N MET A 1 44.92 12.64 53.59
CA MET A 1 44.64 12.85 52.15
C MET A 1 43.85 11.67 51.56
N LYS A 2 42.69 11.33 52.17
CA LYS A 2 41.84 10.19 51.74
C LYS A 2 40.35 10.57 51.65
N ARG A 3 40.05 11.87 51.81
CA ARG A 3 38.69 12.38 52.08
C ARG A 3 38.11 13.23 50.94
N GLU A 4 38.84 13.41 49.84
CA GLU A 4 38.39 14.21 48.69
C GLU A 4 38.06 13.38 47.43
N ILE A 5 38.47 12.11 47.36
CA ILE A 5 38.24 11.25 46.19
C ILE A 5 36.78 10.75 46.15
N GLY A 6 36.12 10.61 47.30
CA GLY A 6 34.74 10.11 47.40
C GLY A 6 33.67 11.10 46.89
N GLN A 7 33.93 12.40 46.89
CA GLN A 7 32.96 13.42 46.45
C GLN A 7 32.98 13.67 44.93
N LEU A 8 34.09 13.36 44.26
CA LEU A 8 34.23 13.53 42.81
C LEU A 8 33.56 12.40 42.02
N ILE A 9 33.59 11.18 42.54
CA ILE A 9 32.96 10.01 41.91
C ILE A 9 31.42 10.10 42.02
N LEU A 10 30.91 10.60 43.15
CA LEU A 10 29.45 10.72 43.36
C LEU A 10 28.81 11.76 42.44
N LYS A 11 29.52 12.84 42.08
CA LYS A 11 29.02 13.85 41.13
C LYS A 11 29.00 13.38 39.67
N GLN A 12 29.88 12.45 39.27
CA GLN A 12 29.87 11.91 37.91
C GLN A 12 28.74 10.91 37.67
N ILE A 13 28.32 10.16 38.69
CA ILE A 13 27.23 9.16 38.56
C ILE A 13 25.86 9.83 38.39
N VAL A 14 25.66 11.02 38.96
CA VAL A 14 24.39 11.76 38.80
C VAL A 14 24.25 12.38 37.40
N LEU A 15 25.34 12.75 36.73
CA LEU A 15 25.27 13.32 35.38
C LEU A 15 25.07 12.25 34.28
N PHE A 16 25.51 11.01 34.48
CA PHE A 16 25.34 9.95 33.48
C PHE A 16 23.97 9.25 33.54
N SER A 17 23.18 9.52 34.60
CA SER A 17 21.85 8.92 34.78
C SER A 17 20.77 9.59 33.93
N PHE A 18 21.05 10.74 33.30
CA PHE A 18 20.09 11.48 32.47
C PHE A 18 20.10 11.13 30.99
N VAL A 19 20.99 10.25 30.52
CA VAL A 19 21.12 9.91 29.08
C VAL A 19 20.27 8.69 28.68
N LEU A 20 19.61 8.01 29.63
CA LEU A 20 18.83 6.78 29.35
C LEU A 20 17.31 6.91 29.51
N ALA A 21 16.80 8.08 29.91
CA ALA A 21 15.36 8.34 30.00
C ALA A 21 14.88 9.11 28.77
N GLY A 22 14.99 8.50 27.59
CA GLY A 22 14.61 9.15 26.34
C GLY A 22 14.47 8.23 25.14
N CYS A 23 14.39 6.91 25.31
CA CYS A 23 13.71 6.08 24.32
C CYS A 23 12.23 6.21 24.61
N SER A 24 11.58 7.25 24.09
CA SER A 24 10.15 7.14 23.85
C SER A 24 9.98 5.88 23.01
N SER A 25 9.35 4.85 23.60
CA SER A 25 8.82 3.76 22.78
C SER A 25 8.08 4.41 21.62
N PRO A 26 8.34 4.01 20.37
CA PRO A 26 7.47 4.44 19.28
C PRO A 26 6.08 4.04 19.74
N THR A 27 5.23 5.03 19.97
CA THR A 27 3.83 4.81 20.29
C THR A 27 3.35 3.82 19.26
N ASN A 28 3.02 2.62 19.75
CA ASN A 28 2.49 1.54 18.95
C ASN A 28 1.04 1.91 18.64
N GLU A 29 0.83 3.05 17.98
CA GLU A 29 -0.34 3.27 17.17
C GLU A 29 -0.24 2.18 16.11
N LYS A 30 -0.91 1.06 16.39
CA LYS A 30 -1.42 0.19 15.35
C LYS A 30 -2.18 1.12 14.43
N SER A 31 -1.53 1.65 13.38
CA SER A 31 -2.28 2.41 12.39
C SER A 31 -3.32 1.43 11.90
N LYS A 32 -4.58 1.80 12.11
CA LYS A 32 -5.68 0.95 11.73
C LYS A 32 -5.60 0.77 10.23
N THR A 33 -5.73 -0.46 9.77
CA THR A 33 -6.02 -0.72 8.37
C THR A 33 -7.26 0.09 8.01
N VAL A 34 -7.21 0.81 6.90
CA VAL A 34 -8.35 1.55 6.37
C VAL A 34 -9.43 0.53 6.01
N GLN A 35 -10.58 0.70 6.63
CA GLN A 35 -11.78 -0.07 6.35
C GLN A 35 -12.65 0.72 5.37
N ASP A 36 -13.64 0.06 4.78
CA ASP A 36 -14.60 0.66 3.85
C ASP A 36 -13.92 1.29 2.61
N VAL A 37 -13.06 0.51 1.94
CA VAL A 37 -12.55 0.90 0.62
C VAL A 37 -13.60 0.61 -0.44
N GLU A 38 -13.96 1.64 -1.19
CA GLU A 38 -14.84 1.53 -2.34
C GLU A 38 -14.03 1.63 -3.63
N LEU A 39 -14.35 0.79 -4.62
CA LEU A 39 -13.76 0.88 -5.93
C LEU A 39 -14.74 1.55 -6.90
N GLY A 40 -14.24 2.56 -7.59
CA GLY A 40 -14.91 3.16 -8.73
C GLY A 40 -14.96 2.17 -9.89
N LYS A 41 -15.54 2.63 -11.00
CA LYS A 41 -15.69 1.81 -12.19
C LYS A 41 -14.33 1.35 -12.72
N ILE A 42 -14.21 0.06 -12.99
CA ILE A 42 -13.03 -0.49 -13.65
C ILE A 42 -13.15 -0.27 -15.17
N THR A 43 -12.07 0.24 -15.74
CA THR A 43 -11.87 0.36 -17.18
C THR A 43 -10.62 -0.41 -17.57
N TYR A 44 -10.46 -0.69 -18.86
CA TYR A 44 -9.22 -1.27 -19.35
C TYR A 44 -8.77 -0.55 -20.60
N SER A 45 -7.47 -0.59 -20.88
CA SER A 45 -6.92 -0.09 -22.12
C SER A 45 -5.77 -0.97 -22.58
N ARG A 46 -5.52 -0.93 -23.89
CA ARG A 46 -4.34 -1.54 -24.49
C ARG A 46 -3.30 -0.46 -24.69
N LEU A 47 -2.10 -0.68 -24.15
CA LEU A 47 -0.96 0.19 -24.36
C LEU A 47 -0.03 -0.46 -25.38
N ASP A 48 0.17 0.20 -26.51
CA ASP A 48 1.05 -0.30 -27.57
C ASP A 48 2.48 -0.46 -27.05
N GLY A 49 3.11 -1.58 -27.41
CA GLY A 49 4.46 -1.93 -26.95
C GLY A 49 4.53 -2.49 -25.52
N ILE A 50 3.39 -2.64 -24.84
CA ILE A 50 3.31 -3.25 -23.50
C ILE A 50 2.50 -4.56 -23.58
N SER A 51 2.99 -5.60 -22.90
CA SER A 51 2.32 -6.92 -22.86
C SER A 51 1.00 -6.86 -22.07
N GLY A 52 -0.06 -7.50 -22.54
CA GLY A 52 -1.36 -7.55 -21.86
C GLY A 52 -2.14 -6.23 -21.80
N ASP A 53 -3.32 -6.26 -21.20
CA ASP A 53 -4.17 -5.08 -21.03
C ASP A 53 -4.02 -4.50 -19.61
N LEU A 54 -4.07 -3.15 -19.50
CA LEU A 54 -3.99 -2.43 -18.23
C LEU A 54 -5.41 -2.12 -17.73
N PHE A 55 -5.72 -2.50 -16.50
CA PHE A 55 -6.97 -2.15 -15.83
C PHE A 55 -6.75 -0.93 -14.94
N SER A 56 -7.65 0.03 -15.02
CA SER A 56 -7.61 1.29 -14.26
C SER A 56 -8.88 1.46 -13.45
N PHE A 57 -8.73 2.01 -12.25
CA PHE A 57 -9.83 2.22 -11.31
C PHE A 57 -9.55 3.43 -10.40
N GLU A 58 -10.60 3.93 -9.77
CA GLU A 58 -10.50 4.86 -8.66
C GLU A 58 -10.72 4.09 -7.35
N MET A 59 -9.95 4.43 -6.34
CA MET A 59 -10.06 3.86 -5.00
C MET A 59 -10.48 4.98 -4.05
N MET A 60 -11.64 4.80 -3.43
CA MET A 60 -12.27 5.79 -2.58
C MET A 60 -12.21 5.31 -1.13
N THR A 61 -11.80 6.20 -0.23
CA THR A 61 -11.65 5.89 1.20
C THR A 61 -12.13 7.04 2.06
N LYS A 62 -12.66 6.76 3.25
CA LYS A 62 -13.03 7.81 4.23
C LYS A 62 -11.82 8.44 4.91
N ASN A 63 -10.68 7.75 4.88
CA ASN A 63 -9.46 8.17 5.53
C ASN A 63 -8.46 8.71 4.51
N ASN A 64 -7.79 9.81 4.84
CA ASN A 64 -6.70 10.33 4.01
C ASN A 64 -5.53 9.33 3.99
N LEU A 65 -5.31 8.68 2.84
CA LEU A 65 -4.17 7.78 2.64
C LEU A 65 -2.85 8.54 2.50
N SER A 66 -2.91 9.80 2.04
CA SER A 66 -1.73 10.66 1.87
C SER A 66 -1.07 10.97 3.21
N ASP A 67 -1.88 11.23 4.25
CA ASP A 67 -1.40 11.43 5.62
C ASP A 67 -0.59 10.25 6.13
N LEU A 68 -0.93 9.02 5.73
CA LEU A 68 -0.15 7.84 6.08
C LEU A 68 1.05 7.68 5.13
N TYR A 69 0.84 7.85 3.82
CA TYR A 69 1.83 7.57 2.79
C TYR A 69 3.02 8.54 2.83
N LEU A 70 2.73 9.84 2.84
CA LEU A 70 3.73 10.92 2.80
C LEU A 70 4.39 11.14 4.16
N LYS A 71 3.62 11.19 5.25
CA LYS A 71 4.15 11.42 6.61
C LYS A 71 5.11 10.32 7.04
N GLU A 72 4.78 9.07 6.70
CA GLU A 72 5.65 7.92 6.97
C GLU A 72 6.69 7.71 5.87
N ASN A 73 6.76 8.57 4.84
CA ASN A 73 7.77 8.55 3.78
C ASN A 73 7.90 7.16 3.12
N TYR A 74 6.77 6.54 2.80
CA TYR A 74 6.74 5.34 1.98
C TYR A 74 7.13 5.68 0.53
N LYS A 75 7.68 4.70 -0.19
CA LYS A 75 8.25 4.86 -1.54
C LYS A 75 7.45 4.15 -2.62
N TYR A 76 6.65 3.17 -2.24
CA TYR A 76 5.80 2.44 -3.16
C TYR A 76 4.46 2.11 -2.50
N SER A 77 3.47 1.88 -3.37
CA SER A 77 2.10 1.52 -3.03
C SER A 77 1.66 0.42 -3.99
N HIS A 78 1.81 -0.84 -3.55
CA HIS A 78 1.49 -2.02 -4.35
C HIS A 78 0.06 -2.46 -4.12
N PHE A 79 -0.66 -2.61 -5.23
CA PHE A 79 -1.96 -3.25 -5.26
C PHE A 79 -1.75 -4.74 -5.57
N LYS A 80 -2.03 -5.60 -4.60
CA LYS A 80 -1.82 -7.06 -4.71
C LYS A 80 -3.14 -7.78 -4.51
N CYS A 81 -3.46 -8.73 -5.39
CA CYS A 81 -4.64 -9.57 -5.28
C CYS A 81 -4.29 -11.06 -5.15
N THR A 82 -5.29 -11.85 -4.81
CA THR A 82 -5.27 -13.31 -4.99
C THR A 82 -4.89 -13.64 -6.44
N PRO A 83 -3.97 -14.61 -6.67
CA PRO A 83 -3.61 -15.05 -8.01
C PRO A 83 -4.81 -15.57 -8.82
N ILE A 84 -4.72 -15.47 -10.15
CA ILE A 84 -5.68 -16.06 -11.09
C ILE A 84 -4.98 -17.27 -11.70
N GLN A 85 -5.29 -18.47 -11.17
CA GLN A 85 -4.54 -19.69 -11.50
C GLN A 85 -3.02 -19.46 -11.27
N ASP A 86 -2.20 -19.65 -12.30
CA ASP A 86 -0.75 -19.48 -12.24
C ASP A 86 -0.28 -18.02 -12.47
N TYR A 87 -1.20 -17.07 -12.61
CA TYR A 87 -0.88 -15.66 -12.89
C TYR A 87 -1.00 -14.79 -11.65
N VAL A 88 -0.08 -13.84 -11.52
CA VAL A 88 -0.07 -12.84 -10.45
C VAL A 88 -0.77 -11.55 -10.90
N VAL A 89 -1.47 -10.92 -9.97
CA VAL A 89 -2.02 -9.57 -10.16
C VAL A 89 -1.00 -8.55 -9.65
N VAL A 90 -0.50 -7.72 -10.56
CA VAL A 90 0.54 -6.71 -10.29
C VAL A 90 -0.04 -5.34 -10.55
N GLY A 91 -0.10 -4.50 -9.53
CA GLY A 91 -0.63 -3.15 -9.66
C GLY A 91 -0.08 -2.18 -8.64
N SER A 92 -0.55 -0.94 -8.74
CA SER A 92 -0.21 0.13 -7.83
C SER A 92 -1.37 1.11 -7.67
N VAL A 93 -1.38 1.82 -6.56
CA VAL A 93 -2.27 2.97 -6.33
C VAL A 93 -1.42 4.21 -6.16
N SER A 94 -1.65 5.23 -6.99
CA SER A 94 -1.09 6.57 -6.82
C SER A 94 -1.82 7.23 -5.65
N ILE A 95 -1.08 7.38 -4.56
CA ILE A 95 -1.55 8.11 -3.37
C ILE A 95 -0.92 9.49 -3.45
N ASP A 96 -1.36 10.27 -4.44
CA ASP A 96 -0.87 11.62 -4.69
C ASP A 96 -2.01 12.62 -4.50
N GLU A 97 -1.76 13.63 -3.68
CA GLU A 97 -2.56 14.84 -3.46
C GLU A 97 -4.04 14.64 -3.07
N GLU A 98 -4.57 15.55 -2.27
CA GLU A 98 -5.91 15.43 -1.67
C GLU A 98 -7.00 15.68 -2.71
N HIS A 99 -7.35 14.66 -3.50
CA HIS A 99 -8.59 14.69 -4.26
C HIS A 99 -9.73 14.17 -3.38
N VAL A 100 -10.63 15.08 -2.98
CA VAL A 100 -11.80 14.76 -2.16
C VAL A 100 -13.07 15.07 -2.94
N GLU A 101 -13.93 14.06 -3.10
CA GLU A 101 -15.26 14.21 -3.70
C GLU A 101 -16.27 13.51 -2.79
N HIS A 102 -17.42 14.15 -2.54
CA HIS A 102 -18.49 13.59 -1.69
C HIS A 102 -17.99 13.02 -0.34
N GLU A 103 -17.07 13.73 0.33
CA GLU A 103 -16.45 13.33 1.61
C GLU A 103 -15.52 12.09 1.54
N MET A 104 -15.17 11.61 0.35
CA MET A 104 -14.27 10.48 0.12
C MET A 104 -12.96 10.95 -0.50
N TYR A 105 -11.83 10.45 0.03
CA TYR A 105 -10.50 10.61 -0.55
C TYR A 105 -10.33 9.64 -1.70
N ILE A 106 -9.98 10.15 -2.87
CA ILE A 106 -9.86 9.39 -4.11
C ILE A 106 -8.39 9.21 -4.47
N SER A 107 -8.02 7.99 -4.82
CA SER A 107 -6.68 7.64 -5.32
C SER A 107 -6.81 6.83 -6.60
N SER A 108 -5.98 7.12 -7.60
CA SER A 108 -6.01 6.40 -8.87
C SER A 108 -5.22 5.09 -8.77
N GLY A 109 -5.82 3.99 -9.18
CA GLY A 109 -5.21 2.67 -9.16
C GLY A 109 -5.14 2.05 -10.56
N SER A 110 -4.16 1.17 -10.74
CA SER A 110 -4.10 0.32 -11.94
C SER A 110 -3.46 -1.03 -11.65
N PHE A 111 -3.81 -2.04 -12.45
CA PHE A 111 -3.21 -3.37 -12.36
C PHE A 111 -3.18 -4.11 -13.69
N LYS A 112 -2.33 -5.13 -13.75
CA LYS A 112 -2.23 -6.11 -14.84
C LYS A 112 -2.20 -7.51 -14.24
N VAL A 113 -2.52 -8.50 -15.07
CA VAL A 113 -2.43 -9.92 -14.73
C VAL A 113 -1.28 -10.53 -15.54
N CYS A 114 -0.24 -11.02 -14.87
CA CYS A 114 1.03 -11.37 -15.49
C CYS A 114 1.56 -12.72 -15.00
N GLU A 115 2.46 -13.34 -15.75
CA GLU A 115 3.12 -14.59 -15.34
C GLU A 115 3.94 -14.41 -14.06
N ASP A 116 4.54 -13.24 -13.88
CA ASP A 116 5.31 -12.88 -12.69
C ASP A 116 5.31 -11.34 -12.43
N GLU A 117 5.99 -10.92 -11.35
CA GLU A 117 6.12 -9.51 -10.97
C GLU A 117 7.02 -8.69 -11.92
N SER A 118 7.71 -9.31 -12.89
CA SER A 118 8.52 -8.60 -13.89
C SER A 118 7.67 -7.96 -15.01
N MET A 119 6.41 -8.40 -15.13
CA MET A 119 5.42 -7.86 -16.06
C MET A 119 5.82 -7.97 -17.55
N ASN A 120 6.75 -8.88 -17.89
CA ASN A 120 7.18 -9.15 -19.27
C ASN A 120 6.06 -9.80 -20.11
N THR A 121 5.34 -10.76 -19.52
CA THR A 121 4.23 -11.47 -20.16
C THR A 121 2.97 -11.26 -19.33
N CYS A 122 1.98 -10.60 -19.91
CA CYS A 122 0.71 -10.33 -19.25
C CYS A 122 -0.47 -10.70 -20.15
N LEU A 123 -1.57 -11.05 -19.49
CA LEU A 123 -2.81 -11.47 -20.12
C LEU A 123 -3.59 -10.27 -20.66
N ARG A 124 -4.28 -10.51 -21.76
CA ARG A 124 -5.33 -9.62 -22.26
C ARG A 124 -6.64 -9.86 -21.51
N LYS A 125 -7.55 -8.88 -21.52
CA LYS A 125 -8.87 -8.97 -20.89
C LYS A 125 -9.58 -10.27 -21.24
N THR A 126 -9.67 -10.62 -22.53
CA THR A 126 -10.36 -11.83 -22.97
C THR A 126 -9.77 -13.13 -22.40
N GLN A 127 -8.47 -13.16 -22.16
CA GLN A 127 -7.82 -14.31 -21.51
C GLN A 127 -8.13 -14.33 -20.00
N ILE A 128 -8.10 -13.16 -19.35
CA ILE A 128 -8.44 -13.02 -17.94
C ILE A 128 -9.89 -13.47 -17.70
N GLU A 129 -10.82 -13.04 -18.54
CA GLU A 129 -12.24 -13.42 -18.45
C GLU A 129 -12.48 -14.92 -18.54
N ALA A 130 -11.68 -15.62 -19.36
CA ALA A 130 -11.77 -17.07 -19.51
C ALA A 130 -11.20 -17.83 -18.30
N LEU A 131 -10.25 -17.24 -17.58
CA LEU A 131 -9.58 -17.86 -16.42
C LEU A 131 -10.22 -17.49 -15.07
N LEU A 132 -10.98 -16.40 -15.03
CA LEU A 132 -11.56 -15.84 -13.80
C LEU A 132 -12.80 -16.62 -13.37
N THR A 133 -12.66 -17.40 -12.29
CA THR A 133 -13.74 -18.18 -11.68
C THR A 133 -14.50 -17.42 -10.60
N ASP A 134 -13.81 -16.53 -9.87
CA ASP A 134 -14.31 -15.88 -8.67
C ASP A 134 -13.90 -14.39 -8.63
N ASN A 135 -14.41 -13.68 -7.62
CA ASN A 135 -13.95 -12.31 -7.32
C ASN A 135 -12.49 -12.31 -6.86
N LEU A 136 -11.77 -11.22 -7.14
CA LEU A 136 -10.41 -11.04 -6.65
C LEU A 136 -10.44 -10.38 -5.28
N SER A 137 -9.74 -10.98 -4.32
CA SER A 137 -9.49 -10.35 -3.03
C SER A 137 -8.14 -9.65 -3.07
N CYS A 138 -8.16 -8.34 -2.85
CA CYS A 138 -7.04 -7.45 -3.01
C CYS A 138 -6.71 -6.70 -1.72
N ARG A 139 -5.46 -6.24 -1.65
CA ARG A 139 -4.94 -5.44 -0.56
C ARG A 139 -3.98 -4.38 -1.10
N LEU A 140 -3.92 -3.28 -0.39
CA LEU A 140 -2.98 -2.21 -0.63
C LEU A 140 -1.82 -2.30 0.36
N VAL A 141 -0.61 -2.43 -0.18
CA VAL A 141 0.62 -2.61 0.59
C VAL A 141 1.58 -1.47 0.28
N VAL A 142 1.92 -0.68 1.29
CA VAL A 142 2.94 0.37 1.17
C VAL A 142 4.25 -0.09 1.76
N GLY A 143 5.36 0.49 1.32
CA GLY A 143 6.67 0.18 1.87
C GLY A 143 7.76 1.07 1.31
N GLY A 144 9.01 0.77 1.64
CA GLY A 144 10.16 1.48 1.08
C GLY A 144 11.46 0.72 1.31
N LEU A 145 12.54 1.17 0.67
CA LEU A 145 13.82 0.46 0.65
C LEU A 145 14.33 0.04 2.04
N PHE A 146 14.11 0.89 3.05
CA PHE A 146 14.52 0.65 4.44
C PHE A 146 13.33 0.61 5.42
N LYS A 147 12.10 0.54 4.90
CA LYS A 147 10.88 0.53 5.71
C LYS A 147 10.14 -0.78 5.48
N LYS A 148 9.78 -1.45 6.59
CA LYS A 148 8.96 -2.66 6.52
C LYS A 148 7.66 -2.37 5.78
N SER A 149 7.26 -3.28 4.91
CA SER A 149 5.99 -3.18 4.22
C SER A 149 4.83 -3.25 5.21
N LYS A 150 3.75 -2.56 4.88
CA LYS A 150 2.56 -2.46 5.71
C LYS A 150 1.32 -2.57 4.85
N VAL A 151 0.37 -3.38 5.29
CA VAL A 151 -0.98 -3.42 4.71
C VAL A 151 -1.73 -2.22 5.23
N ILE A 152 -2.21 -1.37 4.32
CA ILE A 152 -2.94 -0.13 4.67
C ILE A 152 -4.42 -0.23 4.37
N ALA A 153 -4.80 -1.10 3.44
CA ALA A 153 -6.17 -1.53 3.23
C ALA A 153 -6.15 -3.03 2.93
N ASP A 154 -6.99 -3.78 3.63
CA ASP A 154 -7.32 -5.16 3.32
C ASP A 154 -8.79 -5.22 2.89
N SER A 155 -9.21 -6.36 2.36
CA SER A 155 -10.61 -6.60 1.99
C SER A 155 -11.13 -5.80 0.79
N ILE A 156 -10.25 -5.35 -0.11
CA ILE A 156 -10.66 -4.74 -1.38
C ILE A 156 -11.14 -5.86 -2.31
N VAL A 157 -12.41 -5.84 -2.74
CA VAL A 157 -12.96 -6.87 -3.63
C VAL A 157 -13.14 -6.29 -5.02
N ILE A 158 -12.47 -6.89 -6.00
CA ILE A 158 -12.80 -6.67 -7.41
C ILE A 158 -13.75 -7.78 -7.84
N THR A 159 -14.98 -7.42 -8.19
CA THR A 159 -15.95 -8.41 -8.64
C THR A 159 -15.60 -8.91 -10.03
N ARG A 160 -15.93 -10.17 -10.31
CA ARG A 160 -15.82 -10.76 -11.64
C ARG A 160 -16.57 -9.93 -12.68
N ASP A 161 -17.77 -9.47 -12.33
CA ASP A 161 -18.63 -8.68 -13.22
C ASP A 161 -18.00 -7.32 -13.54
N SER A 162 -17.35 -6.66 -12.57
CA SER A 162 -16.61 -5.41 -12.83
C SER A 162 -15.49 -5.57 -13.87
N ILE A 163 -14.84 -6.73 -13.94
CA ILE A 163 -13.85 -7.05 -14.99
C ILE A 163 -14.55 -7.28 -16.33
N LEU A 164 -15.60 -8.11 -16.35
CA LEU A 164 -16.33 -8.45 -17.57
C LEU A 164 -16.95 -7.21 -18.24
N GLU A 165 -17.54 -6.33 -17.43
CA GLU A 165 -18.22 -5.10 -17.87
C GLU A 165 -17.28 -3.92 -18.08
N SER A 166 -15.98 -4.07 -17.76
CA SER A 166 -15.01 -3.00 -17.97
C SER A 166 -14.95 -2.60 -19.45
N LYS A 167 -15.04 -1.29 -19.69
CA LYS A 167 -15.04 -0.70 -21.03
C LYS A 167 -13.61 -0.38 -21.44
N ASN A 168 -13.35 -0.51 -22.75
CA ASN A 168 -12.11 -0.04 -23.35
C ASN A 168 -12.14 1.50 -23.38
N LEU A 169 -11.07 2.13 -22.92
CA LEU A 169 -10.86 3.58 -22.97
C LEU A 169 -9.95 3.98 -24.13
#